data_AF-A0A6I3U8C0-F1
#
_entry.id   AF-A0A6I3U8C0-F1
#
_cell.length_a   1.000
_cell.length_b   1.000
_cell.length_c   1.000
_cell.angle_alpha   90.00
_cell.angle_beta   90.00
_cell.angle_gamma   90.00
#
_symmetry.space_group_name_H-M   'P 1'
#
loop_
_entity.id
_entity.type
_entity.pdbx_description
1 polymer ?
#
loop_
_entity_poly.entity_id
_entity_poly.type
_entity_poly.pdbx_seq_one_letter_code
_entity_poly.pdbx_strand_id
1 'polypeptide(L)'
;LLSADAGLASDNSVTRGYLVDKIKNNKEALLLGLTYLERWYNFNYGQVNVKDLVMYHPDFFGKGNTSPLDTLIELGKSGFNNLLAKNNVDTYGISLASQHGTTDLFSTLEHYRKVFLPNTSNNDWFKS
;
A
#
# COMPACT_ATOMS: atom_id res chain seq x y z
N LEU A 1 -4.01 5.57 8.73
CA LEU A 1 -4.95 5.27 7.62
C LEU A 1 -5.98 6.37 7.42
N LEU A 2 -6.92 6.54 8.36
CA LEU A 2 -7.98 7.55 8.24
C LEU A 2 -7.46 8.99 8.09
N SER A 3 -6.34 9.34 8.71
CA SER A 3 -5.71 10.66 8.56
C SER A 3 -5.15 10.91 7.15
N ALA A 4 -4.62 9.86 6.48
CA ALA A 4 -4.14 9.97 5.10
C ALA A 4 -5.32 10.11 4.13
N ASP A 5 -6.43 9.44 4.40
CA ASP A 5 -7.66 9.55 3.63
C ASP A 5 -8.40 10.88 3.84
N ALA A 6 -8.40 11.39 5.08
CA ALA A 6 -8.99 12.67 5.44
C ALA A 6 -8.27 13.87 4.79
N GLY A 7 -6.99 13.74 4.42
CA GLY A 7 -6.32 14.75 3.60
C GLY A 7 -6.96 14.95 2.22
N LEU A 8 -7.70 13.94 1.74
CA LEU A 8 -8.43 13.95 0.47
C LEU A 8 -9.91 14.34 0.61
N ALA A 9 -10.44 14.43 1.84
CA ALA A 9 -11.88 14.60 2.09
C ALA A 9 -12.16 15.77 3.06
N SER A 10 -13.17 16.61 2.76
CA SER A 10 -13.52 17.76 3.61
C SER A 10 -13.96 17.32 5.02
N ASP A 11 -13.41 17.94 6.08
CA ASP A 11 -13.73 17.58 7.47
C ASP A 11 -15.12 18.08 7.91
N ASN A 12 -16.16 17.31 7.60
CA ASN A 12 -17.53 17.55 8.07
C ASN A 12 -18.21 16.23 8.51
N SER A 13 -19.31 16.34 9.26
CA SER A 13 -20.02 15.19 9.85
C SER A 13 -20.55 14.20 8.82
N VAL A 14 -20.92 14.68 7.62
CA VAL A 14 -21.41 13.85 6.50
C VAL A 14 -20.26 12.99 5.95
N THR A 15 -19.09 13.58 5.72
CA THR A 15 -17.90 12.89 5.24
C THR A 15 -17.41 11.85 6.26
N ARG A 16 -17.45 12.17 7.56
CA ARG A 16 -17.11 11.19 8.62
C ARG A 16 -18.08 10.02 8.65
N GLY A 17 -19.39 10.28 8.52
CA GLY A 17 -20.41 9.22 8.45
C GLY A 17 -20.17 8.29 7.26
N TYR A 18 -19.90 8.86 6.09
CA TYR A 18 -19.57 8.10 4.88
C TYR A 18 -18.34 7.19 5.06
N LEU A 19 -17.25 7.68 5.69
CA LEU A 19 -16.06 6.87 5.96
C LEU A 19 -16.36 5.71 6.92
N VAL A 20 -17.14 5.96 7.97
CA VAL A 20 -17.56 4.93 8.92
C VAL A 20 -18.36 3.84 8.22
N ASP A 21 -19.33 4.22 7.38
CA ASP A 21 -20.16 3.26 6.64
C ASP A 21 -19.34 2.49 5.61
N LYS A 22 -18.41 3.15 4.90
CA LYS A 22 -17.48 2.48 3.98
C LYS A 22 -16.65 1.43 4.71
N ILE A 23 -16.11 1.73 5.89
CA ILE A 23 -15.36 0.76 6.70
C ILE A 23 -16.25 -0.40 7.13
N LYS A 24 -17.43 -0.11 7.70
CA LYS A 24 -18.35 -1.15 8.19
C LYS A 24 -18.78 -2.10 7.08
N ASN A 25 -19.08 -1.58 5.90
CA ASN A 25 -19.55 -2.36 4.75
C ASN A 25 -18.44 -3.17 4.08
N ASN A 26 -17.16 -2.87 4.36
CA ASN A 26 -16.02 -3.53 3.73
C ASN A 26 -15.04 -4.12 4.75
N LYS A 27 -15.45 -4.30 6.00
CA LYS A 27 -14.58 -4.63 7.15
C LYS A 27 -13.75 -5.90 6.93
N GLU A 28 -14.31 -6.94 6.32
CA GLU A 28 -13.60 -8.19 6.03
C GLU A 28 -12.53 -7.97 4.96
N ALA A 29 -12.89 -7.30 3.85
CA ALA A 29 -11.94 -6.97 2.79
C ALA A 29 -10.83 -6.06 3.32
N LEU A 30 -11.19 -5.02 4.07
CA LEU A 30 -10.22 -4.11 4.68
C LEU A 30 -9.24 -4.87 5.59
N LEU A 31 -9.74 -5.75 6.46
CA LEU A 31 -8.90 -6.56 7.33
C LEU A 31 -7.97 -7.49 6.55
N LEU A 32 -8.47 -8.11 5.48
CA LEU A 32 -7.66 -8.95 4.59
C LEU A 32 -6.56 -8.15 3.89
N GLY A 33 -6.89 -6.98 3.33
CA GLY A 33 -5.92 -6.09 2.69
C GLY A 33 -4.83 -5.65 3.67
N LEU A 34 -5.21 -5.26 4.90
CA LEU A 34 -4.28 -4.91 5.97
C LEU A 34 -3.37 -6.08 6.34
N THR A 35 -3.94 -7.27 6.52
CA THR A 35 -3.19 -8.49 6.87
C THR A 35 -2.21 -8.86 5.77
N TYR A 36 -2.60 -8.68 4.51
CA TYR A 36 -1.73 -8.95 3.36
C TYR A 36 -0.52 -8.00 3.33
N LEU A 37 -0.73 -6.69 3.51
CA LEU A 37 0.37 -5.73 3.56
C LEU A 37 1.29 -5.97 4.76
N GLU A 38 0.71 -6.25 5.92
CA GLU A 38 1.50 -6.63 7.12
C GLU A 38 2.37 -7.86 6.85
N ARG A 39 1.85 -8.84 6.12
CA ARG A 39 2.55 -10.10 5.88
C ARG A 39 3.69 -10.01 4.88
N TRP A 40 3.52 -9.20 3.83
CA TRP A 40 4.42 -9.19 2.65
C TRP A 40 5.21 -7.89 2.47
N TYR A 41 4.77 -6.79 3.07
CA TYR A 41 5.39 -5.47 2.90
C TYR A 41 5.99 -4.92 4.21
N ASN A 42 5.89 -5.66 5.32
CA ASN A 42 6.52 -5.26 6.58
C ASN A 42 8.02 -5.61 6.62
N PHE A 43 8.81 -4.87 5.85
CA PHE A 43 10.27 -4.91 5.86
C PHE A 43 10.85 -3.50 5.72
N ASN A 44 12.13 -3.34 6.05
CA ASN A 44 12.75 -2.02 6.19
C ASN A 44 13.80 -1.73 5.11
N TYR A 45 13.89 -0.45 4.74
CA TYR A 45 15.09 0.17 4.17
C TYR A 45 15.75 1.00 5.28
N GLY A 46 16.74 0.42 5.96
CA GLY A 46 17.32 1.05 7.14
C GLY A 46 16.29 1.22 8.25
N GLN A 47 15.92 2.46 8.57
CA GLN A 47 14.92 2.79 9.60
C GLN A 47 13.50 3.04 9.01
N VAL A 48 13.36 3.01 7.68
CA VAL A 48 12.07 3.28 7.01
C VAL A 48 11.36 1.98 6.70
N ASN A 49 10.12 1.81 7.16
CA ASN A 49 9.32 0.62 6.91
C ASN A 49 8.49 0.77 5.62
N VAL A 50 8.57 -0.23 4.73
CA VAL A 50 7.90 -0.19 3.43
C VAL A 50 6.38 -0.29 3.56
N LYS A 51 5.86 -0.97 4.57
CA LYS A 51 4.42 -1.03 4.83
C LYS A 51 3.85 0.37 5.02
N ASP A 52 4.54 1.24 5.75
CA ASP A 52 4.07 2.60 5.99
C ASP A 52 4.09 3.44 4.71
N LEU A 53 5.08 3.24 3.84
CA LEU A 53 5.13 3.88 2.52
C LEU A 53 3.97 3.44 1.64
N VAL A 54 3.75 2.13 1.52
CA VAL A 54 2.66 1.56 0.71
C VAL A 54 1.29 1.91 1.31
N MET A 55 1.15 1.99 2.63
CA MET A 55 -0.14 2.26 3.26
C MET A 55 -0.51 3.74 3.35
N TYR A 56 0.45 4.63 3.51
CA TYR A 56 0.15 6.03 3.86
C TYR A 56 0.70 7.05 2.88
N HIS A 57 1.59 6.65 1.99
CA HIS A 57 2.24 7.53 1.01
C HIS A 57 2.05 7.02 -0.43
N PRO A 58 0.79 6.84 -0.90
CA PRO A 58 0.57 6.43 -2.29
C PRO A 58 1.06 7.48 -3.30
N ASP A 59 1.21 8.72 -2.85
CA ASP A 59 1.73 9.87 -3.57
C ASP A 59 3.26 9.89 -3.72
N PHE A 60 3.99 8.97 -3.07
CA PHE A 60 5.45 8.93 -3.09
C PHE A 60 6.04 8.94 -4.51
N PHE A 61 5.37 8.28 -5.46
CA PHE A 61 5.76 8.26 -6.88
C PHE A 61 5.00 9.28 -7.74
N GLY A 62 4.36 10.28 -7.13
CA GLY A 62 3.68 11.39 -7.81
C GLY A 62 2.19 11.17 -8.09
N LYS A 63 1.58 10.07 -7.63
CA LYS A 63 0.12 9.84 -7.78
C LYS A 63 -0.64 10.23 -6.50
N GLY A 64 -0.97 11.51 -6.38
CA GLY A 64 -1.59 12.08 -5.17
C GLY A 64 -3.11 11.83 -4.98
N ASN A 65 -3.80 11.28 -5.97
CA ASN A 65 -5.28 11.20 -5.95
C ASN A 65 -5.81 9.82 -5.56
N THR A 66 -4.98 8.96 -4.98
CA THR A 66 -5.34 7.60 -4.58
C THR A 66 -5.75 7.58 -3.11
N SER A 67 -6.93 7.04 -2.80
CA SER A 67 -7.34 6.76 -1.43
C SER A 67 -6.64 5.51 -0.88
N PRO A 68 -5.89 5.60 0.23
CA PRO A 68 -5.35 4.43 0.90
C PRO A 68 -6.42 3.44 1.37
N LEU A 69 -7.59 3.94 1.80
CA LEU A 69 -8.69 3.11 2.25
C LEU A 69 -9.28 2.30 1.09
N ASP A 70 -9.50 2.93 -0.06
CA ASP A 70 -10.03 2.25 -1.24
C ASP A 70 -9.02 1.23 -1.77
N THR A 71 -7.71 1.55 -1.79
CA THR A 71 -6.65 0.62 -2.18
C THR A 71 -6.65 -0.66 -1.32
N LEU A 72 -6.79 -0.53 0.00
CA LEU A 72 -6.85 -1.68 0.91
C LEU A 72 -8.11 -2.52 0.71
N ILE A 73 -9.25 -1.87 0.48
CA ILE A 73 -10.52 -2.57 0.21
C ILE A 73 -10.43 -3.32 -1.12
N GLU A 74 -9.91 -2.70 -2.17
CA GLU A 74 -9.70 -3.33 -3.48
C GLU A 74 -8.73 -4.52 -3.38
N LEU A 75 -7.61 -4.35 -2.68
CA LEU A 75 -6.67 -5.44 -2.41
C LEU A 75 -7.36 -6.60 -1.69
N GLY A 76 -8.11 -6.33 -0.62
CA GLY A 76 -8.85 -7.37 0.10
C GLY A 76 -9.93 -8.07 -0.73
N LYS A 77 -10.53 -7.34 -1.68
CA LYS A 77 -11.53 -7.87 -2.64
C LYS A 77 -10.91 -8.55 -3.86
N SER A 78 -9.59 -8.50 -4.03
CA SER A 78 -8.90 -9.09 -5.19
C SER A 78 -9.08 -10.62 -5.29
N GLY A 79 -9.59 -11.26 -4.25
CA GLY A 79 -9.95 -12.67 -4.22
C GLY A 79 -8.82 -13.56 -3.72
N PHE A 80 -9.18 -14.75 -3.23
CA PHE A 80 -8.24 -15.67 -2.58
C PHE A 80 -7.00 -15.95 -3.43
N ASN A 81 -7.16 -16.21 -4.74
CA ASN A 81 -6.04 -16.49 -5.62
C ASN A 81 -5.03 -15.34 -5.68
N ASN A 82 -5.49 -14.09 -5.76
CA ASN A 82 -4.60 -12.93 -5.80
C ASN A 82 -3.94 -12.68 -4.44
N LEU A 83 -4.56 -13.10 -3.34
CA LEU A 83 -3.97 -12.97 -2.00
C LEU A 83 -3.00 -14.12 -1.64
N LEU A 84 -2.78 -15.09 -2.54
CA LEU A 84 -1.81 -16.16 -2.32
C LEU A 84 -0.37 -15.66 -2.36
N ALA A 85 0.45 -16.19 -1.44
CA ALA A 85 1.89 -15.91 -1.35
C ALA A 85 2.62 -16.03 -2.69
N LYS A 86 2.32 -17.10 -3.45
CA LYS A 86 2.97 -17.41 -4.74
C LYS A 86 2.71 -16.36 -5.83
N ASN A 87 1.66 -15.55 -5.68
CA ASN A 87 1.24 -14.57 -6.66
C ASN A 87 1.66 -13.15 -6.28
N ASN A 88 2.45 -12.95 -5.21
CA ASN A 88 2.69 -11.62 -4.64
C ASN A 88 3.22 -10.55 -5.63
N VAL A 89 4.03 -10.98 -6.61
CA VAL A 89 4.54 -10.11 -7.66
C VAL A 89 3.41 -9.67 -8.59
N ASP A 90 2.57 -10.62 -9.02
CA ASP A 90 1.41 -10.35 -9.87
C ASP A 90 0.36 -9.52 -9.14
N THR A 91 0.12 -9.81 -7.86
CA THR A 91 -0.81 -9.05 -7.00
C THR A 91 -0.39 -7.60 -6.90
N TYR A 92 0.91 -7.32 -6.79
CA TYR A 92 1.40 -5.95 -6.82
C TYR A 92 1.02 -5.27 -8.13
N GLY A 93 1.33 -5.89 -9.27
CA GLY A 93 1.01 -5.34 -10.60
C GLY A 93 -0.48 -5.07 -10.80
N ILE A 94 -1.34 -5.99 -10.35
CA ILE A 94 -2.79 -5.91 -10.55
C ILE A 94 -3.45 -4.92 -9.59
N SER A 95 -3.06 -4.91 -8.32
CA SER A 95 -3.81 -4.21 -7.26
C SER A 95 -3.12 -2.98 -6.68
N LEU A 96 -1.80 -2.86 -6.81
CA LEU A 96 -1.04 -1.79 -6.15
C LEU A 96 -0.35 -0.86 -7.15
N ALA A 97 0.24 -1.39 -8.23
CA ALA A 97 1.10 -0.62 -9.12
C ALA A 97 0.39 0.64 -9.67
N SER A 98 -0.80 0.47 -10.23
CA SER A 98 -1.59 1.58 -10.76
C SER A 98 -1.98 2.59 -9.69
N GLN A 99 -2.26 2.14 -8.46
CA GLN A 99 -2.66 2.99 -7.34
C GLN A 99 -1.49 3.82 -6.79
N HIS A 100 -0.27 3.29 -6.90
CA HIS A 100 0.96 3.95 -6.49
C HIS A 100 1.66 4.73 -7.61
N GLY A 101 1.18 4.69 -8.86
CA GLY A 101 1.87 5.33 -9.98
C GLY A 101 3.16 4.61 -10.40
N THR A 102 3.25 3.31 -10.15
CA THR A 102 4.40 2.45 -10.49
C THR A 102 3.99 1.41 -11.53
N THR A 103 4.96 0.68 -12.07
CA THR A 103 4.77 -0.34 -13.12
C THR A 103 4.82 -1.75 -12.59
N ASP A 104 5.78 -2.04 -11.71
CA ASP A 104 6.06 -3.38 -11.21
C ASP A 104 6.74 -3.34 -9.83
N LEU A 105 6.72 -4.48 -9.13
CA LEU A 105 7.22 -4.59 -7.78
C LEU A 105 8.73 -4.33 -7.72
N PHE A 106 9.52 -4.92 -8.61
CA PHE A 106 10.98 -4.86 -8.50
C PHE A 106 11.51 -3.45 -8.75
N SER A 107 11.00 -2.76 -9.76
CA SER A 107 11.33 -1.35 -10.01
C SER A 107 10.95 -0.46 -8.82
N THR A 108 9.82 -0.73 -8.19
CA THR A 108 9.36 -0.01 -6.98
C THR A 108 10.33 -0.22 -5.82
N LEU A 109 10.72 -1.47 -5.55
CA LEU A 109 11.67 -1.80 -4.49
C LEU A 109 13.05 -1.18 -4.76
N GLU A 110 13.54 -1.28 -5.99
CA GLU A 110 14.81 -0.65 -6.37
C GLU A 110 14.76 0.87 -6.17
N HIS A 111 13.63 1.51 -6.49
CA HIS A 111 13.46 2.93 -6.32
C HIS A 111 13.49 3.33 -4.84
N TYR A 112 12.74 2.64 -3.98
CA TYR A 112 12.81 2.86 -2.53
C TYR A 112 14.23 2.71 -2.01
N ARG A 113 14.95 1.68 -2.45
CA ARG A 113 16.36 1.48 -2.09
C ARG A 113 17.23 2.65 -2.55
N LYS A 114 17.02 3.21 -3.76
CA LYS A 114 17.75 4.41 -4.25
C LYS A 114 17.51 5.62 -3.38
N VAL A 115 16.30 5.80 -2.88
CA VAL A 115 15.93 6.95 -2.04
C VAL A 115 16.47 6.79 -0.62
N PHE A 116 16.23 5.65 0.03
CA PHE A 116 16.47 5.48 1.46
C PHE A 116 17.85 4.90 1.80
N LEU A 117 18.46 4.13 0.89
CA LEU A 117 19.79 3.55 1.04
C LEU A 117 20.64 3.80 -0.23
N PRO A 118 20.93 5.08 -0.56
CA PRO A 118 21.56 5.44 -1.84
C PRO A 118 22.94 4.82 -2.05
N ASN A 119 23.66 4.54 -0.95
CA ASN A 119 25.03 4.00 -0.97
C ASN A 119 25.08 2.48 -0.78
N THR A 120 23.95 1.78 -0.86
CA THR A 120 23.85 0.32 -0.68
C THR A 120 23.33 -0.30 -1.97
N SER A 121 23.89 -1.45 -2.38
CA SER A 121 23.37 -2.18 -3.54
C SER A 121 22.06 -2.91 -3.20
N ASN A 122 21.25 -3.24 -4.21
CA ASN A 122 20.04 -4.06 -4.00
C ASN A 122 20.38 -5.40 -3.31
N ASN A 123 21.47 -6.03 -3.71
CA ASN A 123 21.89 -7.33 -3.19
C ASN A 123 22.34 -7.25 -1.73
N ASP A 124 23.06 -6.19 -1.37
CA ASP A 124 23.56 -6.03 0.00
C ASP A 124 22.41 -5.69 0.95
N TRP A 125 21.47 -4.85 0.52
CA TRP A 125 20.22 -4.62 1.25
C TRP A 125 19.38 -5.88 1.39
N PHE A 126 19.23 -6.68 0.33
CA PHE A 126 18.42 -7.90 0.41
C PHE A 126 18.97 -8.95 1.39
N LYS A 127 20.28 -8.92 1.64
CA LYS A 127 20.97 -9.84 2.57
C LYS A 127 21.05 -9.33 4.01
N SER A 128 20.78 -8.05 4.26
CA SER A 128 20.97 -7.40 5.57
C SER A 128 19.88 -7.74 6.57
#